data_AF-A0A563BD06-F1
#
_entry.id   AF-A0A563BD06-F1
#
_cell.length_a   1.000
_cell.length_b   1.000
_cell.length_c   1.000
_cell.angle_alpha   90.00
_cell.angle_beta   90.00
_cell.angle_gamma   90.00
#
_symmetry.space_group_name_H-M   'P 1'
#
loop_
_entity.id
_entity.type
_entity.pdbx_description
1 polymer ?
#
loop_
_entity_poly.entity_id
_entity_poly.type
_entity_poly.pdbx_seq_one_letter_code
_entity_poly.pdbx_strand_id
1 'polypeptide(L)' 'MMQRIREIEPKKCWVGDTKKVCYATREEAEVAAKVAQYDYGAPELSVYKCEFGEHWHLSSRP' A
#
# COMPACT_ATOMS: atom_id res chain seq x y z
N MET A 1 -30.35 5.96 -8.91
CA MET A 1 -30.00 5.26 -7.66
C MET A 1 -28.47 5.28 -7.58
N MET A 2 -27.88 6.27 -6.89
CA MET A 2 -26.42 6.32 -6.70
C MET A 2 -26.00 5.10 -5.88
N GLN A 3 -25.24 4.19 -6.48
CA GLN A 3 -24.60 3.12 -5.73
C GLN A 3 -23.62 3.77 -4.75
N ARG A 4 -23.85 3.55 -3.45
CA ARG A 4 -22.92 3.94 -2.39
C ARG A 4 -21.58 3.29 -2.72
N ILE A 5 -20.59 4.10 -3.10
CA ILE A 5 -19.20 3.68 -3.17
C ILE A 5 -18.89 3.21 -1.75
N ARG A 6 -18.85 1.90 -1.53
CA ARG A 6 -18.35 1.36 -0.27
C ARG A 6 -16.92 1.86 -0.20
N GLU A 7 -16.60 2.67 0.81
CA GLU A 7 -15.22 3.05 1.09
C GLU A 7 -14.44 1.75 1.24
N ILE A 8 -13.69 1.38 0.21
CA ILE A 8 -12.84 0.19 0.23
C ILE A 8 -11.70 0.57 1.15
N GLU A 9 -11.87 0.31 2.45
CA GLU A 9 -10.80 0.51 3.40
C GLU A 9 -9.64 -0.41 3.00
N PRO A 10 -8.45 0.15 2.73
CA PRO A 10 -7.31 -0.67 2.37
C PRO A 10 -6.95 -1.57 3.55
N LYS A 11 -6.59 -2.82 3.26
CA LYS A 11 -6.08 -3.74 4.28
C LYS A 11 -4.86 -3.13 4.95
N LYS A 12 -4.78 -3.27 6.27
CA LYS A 12 -3.67 -2.76 7.09
C LYS A 12 -3.01 -3.91 7.82
N CYS A 13 -1.68 -3.89 7.87
CA CYS A 13 -0.87 -4.80 8.66
C CYS A 13 0.03 -4.00 9.61
N TRP A 14 0.45 -4.63 10.71
CA TRP A 14 1.35 -4.03 11.68
C TRP A 14 2.79 -4.06 11.14
N VAL A 15 3.46 -2.90 11.18
CA VAL A 15 4.88 -2.73 10.86
C VAL A 15 5.52 -2.03 12.05
N GLY A 16 6.14 -2.82 12.93
CA GLY A 16 6.50 -2.37 14.27
C GLY A 16 5.24 -1.95 15.04
N ASP A 17 5.27 -0.75 15.63
CA ASP A 17 4.15 -0.21 16.41
C ASP A 17 3.10 0.54 15.58
N THR A 18 3.21 0.55 14.24
CA THR A 18 2.31 1.29 13.35
C THR A 18 1.52 0.38 12.43
N LYS A 19 0.22 0.66 12.24
CA LYS A 19 -0.60 0.02 11.20
C LYS A 19 -0.39 0.72 9.86
N LYS A 20 0.18 0.02 8.89
CA LYS A 20 0.41 0.50 7.52
C LYS A 20 -0.45 -0.25 6.51
N VAL A 21 -0.78 0.39 5.40
CA VAL A 21 -1.45 -0.28 4.27
C VAL A 21 -0.57 -1.46 3.79
N CYS A 22 -1.22 -2.57 3.45
CA CYS A 22 -0.57 -3.77 2.97
C CYS A 22 -1.27 -4.31 1.71
N TYR A 23 -0.50 -4.90 0.82
CA TYR A 23 -0.95 -5.46 -0.46
C TYR A 23 -0.73 -6.96 -0.47
N ALA A 24 -1.57 -7.71 -1.17
CA ALA A 24 -1.50 -9.17 -1.20
C ALA A 24 -0.37 -9.65 -2.12
N THR A 25 -0.15 -8.96 -3.25
CA THR A 25 0.92 -9.28 -4.18
C THR A 25 1.90 -8.12 -4.35
N ARG A 26 3.07 -8.45 -4.89
CA ARG A 26 4.10 -7.45 -5.23
C ARG A 26 3.58 -6.50 -6.31
N GLU A 27 2.89 -7.04 -7.31
CA GLU A 27 2.38 -6.26 -8.44
C GLU A 27 1.34 -5.23 -7.96
N GLU A 28 0.45 -5.60 -7.04
CA GLU A 28 -0.50 -4.67 -6.41
C GLU A 28 0.23 -3.52 -5.70
N ALA A 29 1.30 -3.83 -4.95
CA ALA A 29 2.11 -2.81 -4.28
C ALA A 29 2.84 -1.91 -5.28
N GLU A 30 3.39 -2.45 -6.37
CA GLU A 30 4.09 -1.68 -7.41
C GLU A 30 3.12 -0.74 -8.15
N VAL A 31 1.91 -1.19 -8.44
CA VAL A 31 0.86 -0.34 -9.02
C VAL A 31 0.48 0.76 -8.03
N ALA A 32 0.30 0.43 -6.75
CA ALA A 32 -0.05 1.43 -5.74
C ALA A 32 1.07 2.46 -5.52
N ALA A 33 2.34 2.06 -5.59
CA ALA A 33 3.49 2.97 -5.56
C ALA A 33 3.44 3.98 -6.71
N LYS A 34 3.15 3.50 -7.93
CA LYS A 34 2.99 4.38 -9.11
C LYS A 34 1.81 5.32 -8.93
N VAL A 35 0.65 4.82 -8.51
CA VAL A 35 -0.53 5.67 -8.25
C VAL A 35 -0.21 6.73 -7.20
N ALA A 36 0.46 6.38 -6.11
CA ALA A 36 0.86 7.34 -5.08
C ALA A 36 1.76 8.45 -5.65
N GLN A 37 2.71 8.08 -6.52
CA GLN A 37 3.60 9.02 -7.19
C GLN A 37 2.86 9.93 -8.18
N TYR A 38 2.06 9.36 -9.09
CA TYR A 38 1.41 10.10 -10.18
C TYR A 38 0.20 10.92 -9.71
N ASP A 39 -0.65 10.35 -8.87
CA ASP A 39 -1.94 10.95 -8.52
C ASP A 39 -1.83 11.84 -7.26
N TYR A 40 -0.90 11.52 -6.36
CA TYR A 40 -0.76 12.19 -5.06
C TYR A 40 0.58 12.90 -4.87
N GLY A 41 1.49 12.85 -5.86
CA GLY A 41 2.80 13.50 -5.78
C GLY A 41 3.71 12.93 -4.69
N ALA A 42 3.49 11.67 -4.28
CA ALA A 42 4.36 11.01 -3.32
C ALA A 42 5.79 10.89 -3.87
N PRO A 43 6.82 10.87 -3.00
CA PRO A 43 8.17 10.53 -3.43
C PRO A 43 8.20 9.12 -4.04
N GLU A 44 9.26 8.78 -4.75
CA GLU A 44 9.44 7.42 -5.25
C GLU A 44 9.38 6.41 -4.09
N LEU A 45 8.42 5.48 -4.15
CA LEU A 45 8.21 4.47 -3.13
C LEU A 45 8.75 3.12 -3.60
N SER A 46 9.60 2.51 -2.78
CA SER A 46 10.07 1.14 -2.96
C SER A 46 9.07 0.15 -2.36
N VAL A 47 9.01 -1.05 -2.95
CA VAL A 47 8.14 -2.15 -2.52
C VAL A 47 9.00 -3.20 -1.80
N TYR A 48 8.60 -3.60 -0.59
CA TYR A 48 9.27 -4.66 0.16
C TYR A 48 8.27 -5.64 0.75
N LYS A 49 8.71 -6.90 0.92
CA LYS A 49 7.91 -7.95 1.57
C LYS A 49 8.00 -7.80 3.07
N CYS A 50 6.86 -7.93 3.75
CA CYS A 50 6.81 -7.93 5.21
C CYS A 50 7.65 -9.09 5.78
N GLU A 51 8.44 -8.82 6.83
CA GLU A 51 9.24 -9.85 7.50
C GLU A 51 8.40 -10.78 8.37
N PHE A 52 7.21 -10.32 8.81
CA PHE A 52 6.33 -11.03 9.74
C PHE A 52 5.09 -11.63 9.07
N GLY A 53 4.94 -11.49 7.75
CA GLY A 53 3.76 -11.95 7.03
C GLY A 53 3.94 -12.01 5.52
N GLU A 54 2.89 -12.40 4.81
CA GLU A 54 2.94 -12.62 3.36
C GLU A 54 2.57 -11.38 2.53
N HIS A 55 2.41 -10.23 3.17
CA HIS A 55 1.97 -8.99 2.53
C HIS A 55 3.15 -8.12 2.10
N TRP A 56 2.84 -7.16 1.22
CA TRP A 56 3.78 -6.19 0.67
C TRP A 56 3.48 -4.79 1.18
N HIS A 57 4.53 -3.98 1.32
CA HIS A 57 4.47 -2.63 1.87
C HIS A 57 5.24 -1.64 1.01
N LEU A 58 4.86 -0.36 1.15
CA LEU A 58 5.55 0.76 0.53
C LEU A 58 6.51 1.42 1.53
N SER A 59 7.68 1.82 1.05
CA SER A 59 8.69 2.57 1.79
C SER A 59 9.16 3.75 0.96
N SER A 60 9.29 4.92 1.57
CA SER A 60 9.96 6.08 0.95
C SER A 60 11.48 6.06 1.14
N ARG A 61 12.01 4.99 1.77
CA ARG A 61 13.44 4.75 1.91
C ARG A 61 13.86 3.67 0.90
N PRO A 62 14.87 3.93 0.06
CA PRO A 62 15.42 2.93 -0.85
C PRO A 62 16.07 1.77 -0.10
#